data_AF-A0A946P766-F1
#
_entry.id   AF-A0A946P766-F1
#
_cell.length_a   1.000
_cell.length_b   1.000
_cell.length_c   1.000
_cell.angle_alpha   90.00
_cell.angle_beta   90.00
_cell.angle_gamma   90.00
#
_symmetry.space_group_name_H-M   'P 1'
#
loop_
_entity.id
_entity.type
_entity.pdbx_description
1 polymer ?
#
loop_
_entity_poly.entity_id
_entity_poly.type
_entity_poly.pdbx_seq_one_letter_code
_entity_poly.pdbx_strand_id
1 'polypeptide(L)'
;MALLHEVEGLMELSGTALLDARARVAECQAEYKAVGSLPRAKENSLNRAFYKSIEQFDDKVARQLSASKEQVWLDYLTAADKIRLIHVAESTAAAAILEQEAKAYMSSVEQWPKNGLAALERKMTQGAGDATQEENEQALKTFCVRAEILCDRPTPDEDKSLRMQLQMSRLEQGLGQKVTDKKVEMNAMVFDWAAVGPVSTVIYQPLLERFLRCR
;
A
#
# COMPACT_ATOMS: atom_id res chain seq x y z
N MET A 1 33.17 -18.36 -8.12
CA MET A 1 32.85 -18.56 -6.70
C MET A 1 32.73 -17.22 -5.97
N ALA A 2 33.70 -16.31 -6.04
CA ALA A 2 33.61 -14.99 -5.41
C ALA A 2 32.36 -14.19 -5.85
N LEU A 3 32.11 -14.04 -7.14
CA LEU A 3 30.94 -13.31 -7.66
C LEU A 3 29.60 -13.94 -7.29
N LEU A 4 29.53 -15.27 -7.17
CA LEU A 4 28.33 -15.97 -6.72
C LEU A 4 28.04 -15.62 -5.25
N HIS A 5 29.04 -15.74 -4.39
CA HIS A 5 28.93 -15.40 -2.97
C HIS A 5 28.63 -13.90 -2.76
N GLU A 6 29.12 -13.04 -3.65
CA GLU A 6 28.81 -11.62 -3.60
C GLU A 6 27.34 -11.34 -3.93
N VAL A 7 26.79 -11.94 -5.00
CA VAL A 7 25.35 -11.84 -5.30
C VAL A 7 24.52 -12.41 -4.14
N GLU A 8 24.94 -13.54 -3.55
CA GLU A 8 24.30 -14.11 -2.36
C GLU A 8 24.34 -13.15 -1.15
N GLY A 9 25.45 -12.45 -0.92
CA GLY A 9 25.53 -11.43 0.14
C GLY A 9 24.64 -10.21 -0.12
N LEU A 10 24.55 -9.76 -1.38
CA LEU A 10 23.64 -8.67 -1.76
C LEU A 10 22.17 -9.05 -1.62
N MET A 11 21.84 -10.34 -1.73
CA MET A 11 20.49 -10.85 -1.47
C MET A 11 20.08 -10.73 0.00
N GLU A 12 20.97 -10.49 0.97
CA GLU A 12 20.58 -10.28 2.37
C GLU A 12 20.04 -8.86 2.64
N LEU A 13 20.28 -7.92 1.71
CA LEU A 13 19.81 -6.54 1.82
C LEU A 13 18.27 -6.45 1.70
N SER A 14 17.71 -5.34 2.21
CA SER A 14 16.29 -5.00 2.12
C SER A 14 16.09 -3.50 1.90
N GLY A 15 14.86 -3.07 1.63
CA GLY A 15 14.55 -1.65 1.50
C GLY A 15 15.30 -0.97 0.35
N THR A 16 15.72 0.27 0.56
CA THR A 16 16.51 1.06 -0.39
C THR A 16 17.86 0.42 -0.69
N ALA A 17 18.54 -0.14 0.32
CA ALA A 17 19.83 -0.80 0.14
C ALA A 17 19.78 -1.97 -0.86
N LEU A 18 18.69 -2.77 -0.86
CA LEU A 18 18.48 -3.81 -1.86
C LEU A 18 18.27 -3.24 -3.27
N LEU A 19 17.52 -2.13 -3.37
CA LEU A 19 17.27 -1.48 -4.65
C LEU A 19 18.53 -0.84 -5.22
N ASP A 20 19.41 -0.31 -4.37
CA ASP A 20 20.68 0.28 -4.78
C ASP A 20 21.69 -0.80 -5.20
N ALA A 21 21.61 -2.00 -4.60
CA ALA A 21 22.45 -3.15 -4.96
C ALA A 21 22.25 -3.68 -6.39
N ARG A 22 21.17 -3.29 -7.09
CA ARG A 22 20.93 -3.66 -8.50
C ARG A 22 22.10 -3.30 -9.42
N ALA A 23 22.72 -2.14 -9.20
CA ALA A 23 23.87 -1.71 -9.99
C ALA A 23 25.04 -2.70 -9.81
N ARG A 24 25.30 -3.12 -8.57
CA ARG A 24 26.39 -4.06 -8.27
C ARG A 24 26.11 -5.47 -8.81
N VAL A 25 24.85 -5.94 -8.76
CA VAL A 25 24.49 -7.24 -9.37
C VAL A 25 24.70 -7.21 -10.90
N ALA A 26 24.38 -6.09 -11.56
CA ALA A 26 24.65 -5.93 -13.00
C ALA A 26 26.15 -5.95 -13.32
N GLU A 27 26.98 -5.31 -12.48
CA GLU A 27 28.45 -5.39 -12.57
C GLU A 27 28.95 -6.82 -12.39
N CYS A 28 28.51 -7.53 -11.35
CA CYS A 28 28.84 -8.94 -11.14
C CYS A 28 28.50 -9.81 -12.35
N GLN A 29 27.36 -9.55 -13.00
CA GLN A 29 26.97 -10.26 -14.21
C GLN A 29 27.90 -9.95 -15.40
N ALA A 30 28.31 -8.69 -15.57
CA ALA A 30 29.26 -8.29 -16.59
C ALA A 30 30.66 -8.91 -16.35
N GLU A 31 31.14 -8.85 -15.11
CA GLU A 31 32.40 -9.47 -14.68
C GLU A 31 32.37 -10.98 -14.93
N TYR A 32 31.28 -11.67 -14.56
CA TYR A 32 31.13 -13.12 -14.78
C TYR A 32 31.20 -13.50 -16.26
N LYS A 33 30.57 -12.70 -17.15
CA LYS A 33 30.65 -12.91 -18.60
C LYS A 33 32.07 -12.68 -19.15
N ALA A 34 32.83 -11.76 -18.55
CA ALA A 34 34.19 -11.44 -18.97
C ALA A 34 35.24 -12.50 -18.56
N VAL A 35 34.95 -13.35 -17.56
CA VAL A 35 35.87 -14.43 -17.10
C VAL A 35 36.20 -15.44 -18.22
N GLY A 36 35.37 -15.55 -19.26
CA GLY A 36 35.62 -16.45 -20.39
C GLY A 36 35.43 -17.94 -20.03
N SER A 37 36.22 -18.83 -20.65
CA SER A 37 36.01 -20.28 -20.56
C SER A 37 36.26 -20.85 -19.16
N LEU A 38 35.20 -21.34 -18.53
CA LEU A 38 35.24 -22.07 -17.27
C LEU A 38 35.72 -23.53 -17.48
N PRO A 39 36.18 -24.22 -16.42
CA PRO A 39 36.49 -25.64 -16.51
C PRO A 39 35.27 -26.43 -16.98
N ARG A 40 35.36 -27.12 -18.13
CA ARG A 40 34.25 -27.84 -18.78
C ARG A 40 33.46 -28.76 -17.84
N ALA A 41 34.12 -29.36 -16.85
CA ALA A 41 33.48 -30.25 -15.87
C ALA A 41 32.52 -29.54 -14.89
N LYS A 42 32.67 -28.23 -14.68
CA LYS A 42 31.88 -27.42 -13.73
C LYS A 42 31.17 -26.22 -14.36
N GLU A 43 31.43 -25.94 -15.63
CA GLU A 43 30.88 -24.80 -16.36
C GLU A 43 29.34 -24.76 -16.29
N ASN A 44 28.67 -25.88 -16.59
CA ASN A 44 27.21 -25.95 -16.56
C ASN A 44 26.61 -25.73 -15.17
N SER A 45 27.23 -26.28 -14.12
CA SER A 45 26.72 -26.12 -12.76
C SER A 45 26.96 -24.72 -12.20
N LEU A 46 28.13 -24.14 -12.49
CA LEU A 46 28.46 -22.77 -12.08
C LEU A 46 27.59 -21.73 -12.80
N ASN A 47 27.42 -21.88 -14.13
CA ASN A 47 26.53 -21.00 -14.89
C ASN A 47 25.10 -21.07 -14.37
N ARG A 48 24.59 -22.29 -14.15
CA ARG A 48 23.25 -22.48 -13.59
C ARG A 48 23.11 -21.83 -12.22
N ALA A 49 24.07 -22.03 -11.32
CA ALA A 49 24.02 -21.46 -9.98
C ALA A 49 24.05 -19.93 -10.02
N PHE A 50 24.95 -19.35 -10.83
CA PHE A 50 25.11 -17.91 -10.95
C PHE A 50 23.87 -17.23 -11.54
N TYR A 51 23.36 -17.70 -12.68
CA TYR A 51 22.16 -17.10 -13.28
C TYR A 51 20.91 -17.31 -12.41
N LYS A 52 20.82 -18.44 -11.70
CA LYS A 52 19.74 -18.65 -10.72
C LYS A 52 19.81 -17.65 -9.56
N SER A 53 21.02 -17.31 -9.07
CA SER A 53 21.17 -16.30 -8.01
C SER A 53 20.73 -14.90 -8.47
N ILE A 54 20.99 -14.55 -9.74
CA ILE A 54 20.51 -13.29 -10.34
C ILE A 54 18.98 -13.29 -10.46
N GLU A 55 18.39 -14.37 -10.96
CA GLU A 55 16.93 -14.50 -11.05
C GLU A 55 16.26 -14.35 -9.68
N GLN A 56 16.82 -14.98 -8.64
CA GLN A 56 16.34 -14.84 -7.26
C GLN A 56 16.48 -13.41 -6.72
N PHE A 57 17.58 -12.73 -7.04
CA PHE A 57 17.77 -11.33 -6.68
C PHE A 57 16.73 -10.43 -7.36
N ASP A 58 16.50 -10.61 -8.67
CA ASP A 58 15.51 -9.85 -9.44
C ASP A 58 14.08 -10.06 -8.90
N ASP A 59 13.73 -11.31 -8.54
CA ASP A 59 12.48 -11.63 -7.86
C ASP A 59 12.34 -10.89 -6.52
N LYS A 60 13.43 -10.85 -5.72
CA LYS A 60 13.44 -10.14 -4.42
C LYS A 60 13.25 -8.63 -4.63
N VAL A 61 13.92 -8.05 -5.61
CA VAL A 61 13.78 -6.64 -6.01
C VAL A 61 12.35 -6.35 -6.45
N ALA A 62 11.76 -7.19 -7.30
CA ALA A 62 10.39 -7.01 -7.78
C ALA A 62 9.38 -7.02 -6.62
N ARG A 63 9.55 -7.95 -5.66
CA ARG A 63 8.76 -8.00 -4.42
C ARG A 63 8.96 -6.74 -3.57
N GLN A 64 10.19 -6.28 -3.37
CA GLN A 64 10.51 -5.07 -2.62
C GLN A 64 9.86 -3.82 -3.24
N LEU A 65 9.91 -3.68 -4.57
CA LEU A 65 9.26 -2.59 -5.28
C LEU A 65 7.73 -2.65 -5.17
N SER A 66 7.14 -3.85 -5.24
CA SER A 66 5.70 -4.02 -5.04
C SER A 66 5.28 -3.68 -3.61
N ALA A 67 6.03 -4.13 -2.62
CA ALA A 67 5.78 -3.83 -1.20
C ALA A 67 5.92 -2.33 -0.92
N SER A 68 6.96 -1.67 -1.44
CA SER A 68 7.15 -0.22 -1.29
C SER A 68 5.98 0.58 -1.91
N LYS A 69 5.47 0.15 -3.07
CA LYS A 69 4.29 0.78 -3.68
C LYS A 69 3.04 0.66 -2.82
N GLU A 70 2.87 -0.45 -2.10
CA GLU A 70 1.72 -0.64 -1.21
C GLU A 70 1.91 0.11 0.12
N GLN A 71 3.14 0.13 0.64
CA GLN A 71 3.49 0.85 1.87
C GLN A 71 3.08 2.33 1.81
N VAL A 72 3.26 2.99 0.67
CA VAL A 72 2.84 4.39 0.46
C VAL A 72 1.34 4.61 0.75
N TRP A 73 0.48 3.63 0.45
CA TRP A 73 -0.96 3.72 0.74
C TRP A 73 -1.28 3.39 2.19
N LEU A 74 -0.54 2.46 2.81
CA LEU A 74 -0.66 2.15 4.23
C LEU A 74 -0.23 3.33 5.10
N ASP A 75 0.86 4.00 4.74
CA ASP A 75 1.35 5.20 5.43
C ASP A 75 0.33 6.34 5.32
N TYR A 76 -0.28 6.51 4.13
CA TYR A 76 -1.36 7.47 3.91
C TYR A 76 -2.59 7.19 4.79
N LEU A 77 -3.05 5.94 4.87
CA LEU A 77 -4.17 5.57 5.73
C LEU A 77 -3.83 5.71 7.22
N THR A 78 -2.59 5.42 7.61
CA THR A 78 -2.10 5.59 8.99
C THR A 78 -2.08 7.06 9.38
N ALA A 79 -1.59 7.94 8.49
CA ALA A 79 -1.63 9.37 8.72
C ALA A 79 -3.08 9.90 8.80
N ALA A 80 -3.96 9.43 7.91
CA ALA A 80 -5.38 9.81 7.94
C ALA A 80 -6.07 9.37 9.25
N ASP A 81 -5.74 8.18 9.77
CA ASP A 81 -6.24 7.70 11.06
C ASP A 81 -5.69 8.53 12.24
N LYS A 82 -4.41 8.90 12.21
CA LYS A 82 -3.84 9.82 13.21
C LYS A 82 -4.56 11.16 13.23
N ILE A 83 -4.90 11.71 12.05
CA ILE A 83 -5.70 12.94 11.95
C ILE A 83 -7.12 12.72 12.49
N ARG A 84 -7.76 11.58 12.20
CA ARG A 84 -9.06 11.22 12.76
C ARG A 84 -9.03 11.23 14.30
N LEU A 85 -7.98 10.70 14.91
CA LEU A 85 -7.82 10.64 16.36
C LEU A 85 -7.83 12.04 17.01
N ILE A 86 -7.26 13.05 16.35
CA ILE A 86 -7.31 14.45 16.82
C ILE A 86 -8.77 14.91 17.01
N HIS A 87 -9.64 14.57 16.06
CA HIS A 87 -11.02 15.03 16.04
C HIS A 87 -11.95 14.25 16.98
N VAL A 88 -11.58 13.03 17.39
CA VAL A 88 -12.34 12.25 18.39
C VAL A 88 -11.74 12.32 19.80
N ALA A 89 -10.73 13.16 19.99
CA ALA A 89 -10.07 13.32 21.29
C ALA A 89 -11.04 13.87 22.34
N GLU A 90 -10.96 13.35 23.56
CA GLU A 90 -11.87 13.70 24.67
C GLU A 90 -11.59 15.10 25.26
N SER A 91 -10.44 15.69 24.94
CA SER A 91 -10.05 17.02 25.40
C SER A 91 -9.14 17.74 24.41
N THR A 92 -9.08 19.06 24.52
CA THR A 92 -8.19 19.91 23.73
C THR A 92 -6.72 19.60 23.98
N ALA A 93 -6.35 19.25 25.22
CA ALA A 93 -4.98 18.85 25.57
C ALA A 93 -4.60 17.53 24.88
N ALA A 94 -5.50 16.54 24.88
CA ALA A 94 -5.28 15.28 24.18
C ALA A 94 -5.20 15.49 22.66
N ALA A 95 -6.08 16.33 22.10
CA ALA A 95 -6.06 16.70 20.68
C ALA A 95 -4.71 17.30 20.27
N ALA A 96 -4.14 18.21 21.08
CA ALA A 96 -2.85 18.84 20.80
C ALA A 96 -1.68 17.85 20.78
N ILE A 97 -1.68 16.85 21.67
CA ILE A 97 -0.66 15.78 21.69
C ILE A 97 -0.77 14.94 20.41
N LEU A 98 -1.98 14.49 20.07
CA LEU A 98 -2.24 13.73 18.85
C LEU A 98 -1.90 14.52 17.59
N GLU A 99 -2.10 15.83 17.61
CA GLU A 99 -1.70 16.73 16.53
C GLU A 99 -0.19 16.72 16.30
N GLN A 100 0.59 16.79 17.38
CA GLN A 100 2.05 16.70 17.31
C GLN A 100 2.51 15.33 16.80
N GLU A 101 1.89 14.24 17.28
CA GLU A 101 2.18 12.88 16.82
C GLU A 101 1.86 12.69 15.33
N ALA A 102 0.73 13.22 14.85
CA ALA A 102 0.35 13.18 13.45
C ALA A 102 1.38 13.91 12.58
N LYS A 103 1.79 15.13 12.97
CA LYS A 103 2.81 15.90 12.26
C LYS A 103 4.18 15.20 12.26
N ALA A 104 4.58 14.63 13.40
CA ALA A 104 5.83 13.89 13.52
C ALA A 104 5.84 12.67 12.59
N TYR A 105 4.74 11.90 12.59
CA TYR A 105 4.59 10.76 11.68
C TYR A 105 4.62 11.20 10.22
N MET A 106 3.85 12.23 9.85
CA MET A 106 3.83 12.74 8.47
C MET A 106 5.21 13.24 8.00
N SER A 107 6.01 13.81 8.90
CA SER A 107 7.37 14.24 8.58
C SER A 107 8.37 13.08 8.44
N SER A 108 8.06 11.92 9.02
CA SER A 108 8.92 10.73 8.99
C SER A 108 8.73 9.87 7.73
N VAL A 109 7.61 10.02 7.03
CA VAL A 109 7.31 9.27 5.81
C VAL A 109 7.99 9.92 4.62
N GLU A 110 8.84 9.15 3.92
CA GLU A 110 9.62 9.64 2.79
C GLU A 110 8.78 9.88 1.52
N GLN A 111 7.75 9.07 1.30
CA GLN A 111 6.98 9.07 0.06
C GLN A 111 5.48 9.02 0.32
N TRP A 112 4.76 9.91 -0.37
CA TRP A 112 3.31 9.99 -0.35
C TRP A 112 2.73 9.63 -1.71
N PRO A 113 1.47 9.14 -1.77
CA PRO A 113 0.79 9.06 -3.04
C PRO A 113 0.65 10.48 -3.62
N LYS A 114 0.51 10.59 -4.95
CA LYS A 114 0.41 11.89 -5.60
C LYS A 114 -0.74 12.71 -4.97
N ASN A 115 -0.43 13.93 -4.53
CA ASN A 115 -1.34 14.83 -3.79
C ASN A 115 -1.77 14.35 -2.39
N GLY A 116 -1.21 13.25 -1.88
CA GLY A 116 -1.54 12.67 -0.58
C GLY A 116 -1.23 13.59 0.59
N LEU A 117 0.00 14.12 0.66
CA LEU A 117 0.39 15.03 1.74
C LEU A 117 -0.52 16.28 1.80
N ALA A 118 -0.77 16.90 0.65
CA ALA A 118 -1.66 18.06 0.56
C ALA A 118 -3.11 17.72 0.98
N ALA A 119 -3.60 16.52 0.67
CA ALA A 119 -4.91 16.06 1.12
C ALA A 119 -4.96 15.87 2.64
N LEU A 120 -3.90 15.33 3.25
CA LEU A 120 -3.78 15.17 4.70
C LEU A 120 -3.73 16.53 5.42
N GLU A 121 -2.91 17.46 4.94
CA GLU A 121 -2.81 18.82 5.48
C GLU A 121 -4.16 19.56 5.42
N ARG A 122 -4.87 19.41 4.30
CA ARG A 122 -6.22 19.96 4.14
C ARG A 122 -7.19 19.33 5.14
N LYS A 123 -7.20 18.00 5.27
CA LYS A 123 -8.06 17.28 6.22
C LYS A 123 -7.82 17.77 7.65
N MET A 124 -6.56 17.96 8.02
CA MET A 124 -6.15 18.44 9.34
C MET A 124 -6.68 19.85 9.64
N THR A 125 -6.78 20.70 8.62
CA THR A 125 -7.29 22.08 8.77
C THR A 125 -8.82 22.16 8.75
N GLN A 126 -9.50 21.24 8.04
CA GLN A 126 -10.95 21.26 7.86
C GLN A 126 -11.74 20.80 9.10
N GLY A 127 -11.11 20.15 10.07
CA GLY A 127 -11.78 19.65 11.26
C GLY A 127 -12.65 18.42 10.99
N ALA A 128 -13.67 18.20 11.83
CA ALA A 128 -14.55 17.03 11.76
C ALA A 128 -15.54 17.05 10.57
N GLY A 129 -15.78 18.21 9.96
CA GLY A 129 -16.85 18.40 8.97
C GLY A 129 -18.26 18.40 9.58
N ASP A 130 -19.27 18.48 8.73
CA ASP A 130 -20.68 18.61 9.15
C ASP A 130 -21.44 17.27 9.21
N ALA A 131 -20.87 16.20 8.67
CA ALA A 131 -21.50 14.88 8.63
C ALA A 131 -21.55 14.23 10.01
N THR A 132 -22.64 13.52 10.32
CA THR A 132 -22.77 12.81 11.59
C THR A 132 -21.87 11.58 11.65
N GLN A 133 -21.66 11.04 12.85
CA GLN A 133 -20.89 9.82 13.01
C GLN A 133 -21.52 8.63 12.26
N GLU A 134 -22.85 8.54 12.25
CA GLU A 134 -23.59 7.50 11.51
C GLU A 134 -23.42 7.64 10.00
N GLU A 135 -23.44 8.86 9.47
CA GLU A 135 -23.19 9.14 8.05
C GLU A 135 -21.77 8.75 7.64
N ASN A 136 -20.78 9.10 8.48
CA ASN A 136 -19.39 8.73 8.27
C ASN A 136 -19.20 7.20 8.35
N GLU A 137 -19.81 6.52 9.31
CA GLU A 137 -19.77 5.05 9.40
C GLU A 137 -20.36 4.40 8.15
N GLN A 138 -21.52 4.89 7.68
CA GLN A 138 -22.17 4.36 6.49
C GLN A 138 -21.34 4.58 5.22
N ALA A 139 -20.63 5.71 5.13
CA ALA A 139 -19.67 5.97 4.05
C ALA A 139 -18.51 4.96 4.08
N LEU A 140 -17.91 4.71 5.25
CA LEU A 140 -16.84 3.71 5.41
C LEU A 140 -17.31 2.30 5.06
N LYS A 141 -18.50 1.88 5.53
CA LYS A 141 -19.13 0.60 5.15
C LYS A 141 -19.32 0.50 3.63
N THR A 142 -19.74 1.58 2.99
CA THR A 142 -19.90 1.64 1.53
C THR A 142 -18.56 1.39 0.82
N PHE A 143 -17.46 1.95 1.31
CA PHE A 143 -16.13 1.66 0.75
C PHE A 143 -15.69 0.21 0.97
N CYS A 144 -15.94 -0.37 2.14
CA CYS A 144 -15.69 -1.79 2.39
C CYS A 144 -16.41 -2.69 1.37
N VAL A 145 -17.72 -2.48 1.18
CA VAL A 145 -18.51 -3.30 0.24
C VAL A 145 -18.08 -3.05 -1.21
N ARG A 146 -17.77 -1.80 -1.59
CA ARG A 146 -17.25 -1.49 -2.93
C ARG A 146 -15.93 -2.21 -3.21
N ALA A 147 -15.03 -2.27 -2.23
CA ALA A 147 -13.75 -2.98 -2.29
C ALA A 147 -13.95 -4.50 -2.38
N GLU A 148 -14.87 -5.06 -1.59
CA GLU A 148 -15.23 -6.48 -1.64
C GLU A 148 -15.80 -6.91 -2.99
N ILE A 149 -16.67 -6.09 -3.59
CA ILE A 149 -17.18 -6.35 -4.95
C ILE A 149 -16.03 -6.31 -5.96
N LEU A 150 -15.14 -5.30 -5.88
CA LEU A 150 -14.04 -5.13 -6.83
C LEU A 150 -13.05 -6.31 -6.78
N CYS A 151 -12.82 -6.87 -5.60
CA CYS A 151 -11.90 -7.98 -5.36
C CYS A 151 -12.59 -9.35 -5.23
N ASP A 152 -13.87 -9.44 -5.61
CA ASP A 152 -14.66 -10.67 -5.62
C ASP A 152 -14.67 -11.41 -4.26
N ARG A 153 -14.63 -10.64 -3.14
CA ARG A 153 -14.66 -11.16 -1.77
C ARG A 153 -16.10 -11.22 -1.22
N PRO A 154 -16.39 -12.13 -0.28
CA PRO A 154 -17.68 -12.16 0.39
C PRO A 154 -17.88 -10.92 1.25
N THR A 155 -19.13 -10.45 1.34
CA THR A 155 -19.57 -9.37 2.22
C THR A 155 -20.26 -9.96 3.44
N PRO A 156 -20.01 -9.43 4.67
CA PRO A 156 -20.73 -9.82 5.89
C PRO A 156 -22.25 -9.74 5.73
N ASP A 157 -22.96 -10.53 6.55
CA ASP A 157 -24.41 -10.67 6.44
C ASP A 157 -25.15 -9.35 6.66
N GLU A 158 -24.65 -8.49 7.56
CA GLU A 158 -25.29 -7.20 7.84
C GLU A 158 -25.30 -6.26 6.62
N ASP A 159 -24.35 -6.43 5.68
CA ASP A 159 -24.14 -5.54 4.53
C ASP A 159 -24.57 -6.15 3.19
N LYS A 160 -25.20 -7.33 3.17
CA LYS A 160 -25.66 -7.98 1.92
C LYS A 160 -26.61 -7.11 1.10
N SER A 161 -27.52 -6.39 1.77
CA SER A 161 -28.44 -5.47 1.10
C SER A 161 -27.70 -4.32 0.41
N LEU A 162 -26.67 -3.76 1.08
CA LEU A 162 -25.83 -2.70 0.52
C LEU A 162 -25.03 -3.20 -0.69
N ARG A 163 -24.51 -4.43 -0.63
CA ARG A 163 -23.82 -5.07 -1.77
C ARG A 163 -24.73 -5.16 -2.99
N MET A 164 -25.96 -5.65 -2.80
CA MET A 164 -26.93 -5.78 -3.88
C MET A 164 -27.26 -4.43 -4.52
N GLN A 165 -27.49 -3.39 -3.72
CA GLN A 165 -27.72 -2.03 -4.21
C GLN A 165 -26.54 -1.50 -5.04
N LEU A 166 -25.32 -1.66 -4.55
CA LEU A 166 -24.11 -1.21 -5.27
C LEU A 166 -23.88 -1.98 -6.58
N GLN A 167 -24.15 -3.29 -6.60
CA GLN A 167 -24.06 -4.09 -7.82
C GLN A 167 -25.10 -3.68 -8.87
N MET A 168 -26.34 -3.41 -8.47
CA MET A 168 -27.36 -2.87 -9.39
C MET A 168 -26.96 -1.51 -9.95
N SER A 169 -26.52 -0.58 -9.09
CA SER A 169 -26.07 0.75 -9.51
C SER A 169 -24.91 0.69 -10.52
N ARG A 170 -23.96 -0.23 -10.32
CA ARG A 170 -22.86 -0.46 -11.27
C ARG A 170 -23.34 -1.00 -12.62
N LEU A 171 -24.37 -1.85 -12.66
CA LEU A 171 -24.91 -2.36 -13.92
C LEU A 171 -25.61 -1.25 -14.71
N GLU A 172 -26.36 -0.38 -14.03
CA GLU A 172 -27.02 0.78 -14.66
C GLU A 172 -25.99 1.77 -15.23
N GLN A 173 -24.91 2.04 -14.49
CA GLN A 173 -23.83 2.95 -14.92
C GLN A 173 -22.89 2.31 -15.95
N GLY A 174 -22.73 0.98 -15.90
CA GLY A 174 -21.78 0.21 -16.70
C GLY A 174 -22.22 -0.10 -18.13
N LEU A 175 -23.45 0.23 -18.51
CA LEU A 175 -23.95 0.17 -19.89
C LEU A 175 -23.24 1.23 -20.77
N GLY A 176 -21.96 1.00 -21.08
CA GLY A 176 -21.17 1.81 -22.02
C GLY A 176 -19.80 2.29 -21.51
N GLN A 177 -19.40 1.97 -20.27
CA GLN A 177 -18.14 2.47 -19.70
C GLN A 177 -16.97 1.49 -19.87
N LYS A 178 -15.77 2.01 -20.14
CA LYS A 178 -14.53 1.21 -20.19
C LYS A 178 -14.23 0.65 -18.81
N VAL A 179 -13.85 -0.62 -18.75
CA VAL A 179 -13.37 -1.27 -17.52
C VAL A 179 -12.14 -0.52 -17.02
N THR A 180 -12.24 0.09 -15.83
CA THR A 180 -11.13 0.76 -15.18
C THR A 180 -10.27 -0.29 -14.47
N ASP A 181 -8.96 -0.05 -14.40
CA ASP A 181 -8.02 -0.93 -13.71
C ASP A 181 -8.38 -1.02 -12.21
N LYS A 182 -8.49 -2.26 -11.69
CA LYS A 182 -8.87 -2.52 -10.29
C LYS A 182 -7.96 -1.79 -9.29
N LYS A 183 -6.66 -1.69 -9.57
CA LYS A 183 -5.70 -1.01 -8.70
C LYS A 183 -5.91 0.51 -8.69
N VAL A 184 -6.28 1.08 -9.84
CA VAL A 184 -6.62 2.52 -9.93
C VAL A 184 -7.87 2.82 -9.12
N GLU A 185 -8.93 2.03 -9.26
CA GLU A 185 -10.15 2.19 -8.46
C GLU A 185 -9.90 2.03 -6.96
N MET A 186 -9.11 1.02 -6.58
CA MET A 186 -8.76 0.78 -5.18
C MET A 186 -7.94 1.92 -4.57
N ASN A 187 -7.02 2.52 -5.33
CA ASN A 187 -6.26 3.69 -4.90
C ASN A 187 -7.13 4.95 -4.79
N ALA A 188 -8.09 5.14 -5.69
CA ALA A 188 -9.07 6.23 -5.56
C ALA A 188 -9.91 6.08 -4.29
N MET A 189 -10.38 4.86 -3.97
CA MET A 189 -11.13 4.58 -2.75
C MET A 189 -10.32 4.88 -1.48
N VAL A 190 -8.99 4.77 -1.49
CA VAL A 190 -8.16 5.18 -0.32
C VAL A 190 -8.23 6.69 -0.07
N PHE A 191 -8.23 7.51 -1.12
CA PHE A 191 -8.42 8.95 -0.96
C PHE A 191 -9.81 9.27 -0.42
N ASP A 192 -10.85 8.63 -0.99
CA ASP A 192 -12.23 8.84 -0.56
C ASP A 192 -12.42 8.39 0.90
N TRP A 193 -11.86 7.23 1.28
CA TRP A 193 -11.83 6.74 2.65
C TRP A 193 -11.20 7.75 3.60
N ALA A 194 -10.01 8.23 3.26
CA ALA A 194 -9.29 9.21 4.07
C ALA A 194 -10.02 10.55 4.14
N ALA A 195 -10.90 10.87 3.19
CA ALA A 195 -11.70 12.10 3.21
C ALA A 195 -12.91 12.02 4.15
N VAL A 196 -13.37 10.82 4.53
CA VAL A 196 -14.51 10.65 5.44
C VAL A 196 -14.25 11.32 6.79
N GLY A 197 -15.29 11.93 7.37
CA GLY A 197 -15.24 12.54 8.69
C GLY A 197 -14.94 11.54 9.81
N PRO A 198 -14.73 12.04 11.04
CA PRO A 198 -14.31 11.18 12.13
C PRO A 198 -15.43 10.26 12.60
N VAL A 199 -15.04 9.03 12.96
CA VAL A 199 -15.85 8.07 13.72
C VAL A 199 -15.02 7.54 14.89
N SER A 200 -15.68 7.01 15.92
CA SER A 200 -14.98 6.41 17.06
C SER A 200 -14.04 5.26 16.63
N THR A 201 -12.98 5.03 17.39
CA THR A 201 -11.99 3.97 17.08
C THR A 201 -12.61 2.57 17.07
N VAL A 202 -13.65 2.34 17.87
CA VAL A 202 -14.41 1.08 17.92
C VAL A 202 -15.07 0.76 16.58
N ILE A 203 -15.46 1.79 15.83
CA ILE A 203 -16.07 1.66 14.50
C ILE A 203 -14.99 1.65 13.41
N TYR A 204 -14.02 2.57 13.50
CA TYR A 204 -13.04 2.78 12.45
C TYR A 204 -12.14 1.56 12.22
N GLN A 205 -11.57 0.97 13.28
CA GLN A 205 -10.54 -0.07 13.15
C GLN A 205 -11.06 -1.34 12.47
N PRO A 206 -12.22 -1.93 12.87
CA PRO A 206 -12.75 -3.10 12.19
C PRO A 206 -13.06 -2.85 10.71
N LEU A 207 -13.54 -1.65 10.38
CA LEU A 207 -13.82 -1.27 8.99
C LEU A 207 -12.52 -1.09 8.19
N LEU A 208 -11.51 -0.45 8.76
CA LEU A 208 -10.20 -0.29 8.11
C LEU A 208 -9.55 -1.64 7.84
N GLU A 209 -9.51 -2.54 8.83
CA GLU A 209 -8.99 -3.90 8.66
C GLU A 209 -9.72 -4.64 7.53
N ARG A 210 -11.05 -4.54 7.49
CA ARG A 210 -11.88 -5.13 6.44
C ARG A 210 -11.56 -4.56 5.06
N PHE A 211 -11.40 -3.24 4.95
CA PHE A 211 -11.01 -2.58 3.70
C PHE A 211 -9.61 -3.00 3.24
N LEU A 212 -8.63 -3.02 4.16
CA LEU A 212 -7.24 -3.42 3.88
C LEU A 212 -7.11 -4.86 3.38
N ARG A 213 -7.99 -5.79 3.80
CA ARG A 213 -8.00 -7.15 3.24
C ARG A 213 -8.27 -7.18 1.74
N CYS A 214 -8.86 -6.14 1.16
CA CYS A 214 -9.13 -6.10 -0.28
C CYS A 214 -7.96 -5.53 -1.09
N ARG A 215 -6.90 -5.03 -0.45
CA ARG A 215 -5.69 -4.49 -1.10
C ARG A 215 -4.59 -5.53 -1.15
#